data_AF-A0AAV5KA08-F1
#
_entry.id   AF-A0AAV5KA08-F1
#
_cell.length_a   1.000
_cell.length_b   1.000
_cell.length_c   1.000
_cell.angle_alpha   90.00
_cell.angle_beta   90.00
_cell.angle_gamma   90.00
#
_symmetry.space_group_name_H-M   'P 1'
#
loop_
_entity.id
_entity.type
_entity.pdbx_description
1 polymer ?
#
loop_
_entity_poly.entity_id
_entity_poly.type
_entity_poly.pdbx_seq_one_letter_code
_entity_poly.pdbx_strand_id
1 'polypeptide(L)'
;MSGPSSLPGPSRPAKGTSFLTKIKEVACLNSSSSNNGKGGKGRSKSSSNTVSHGFHLVEGQSGHDMEDYHVAEYTKRGDHVLGLFAIFDGHLGNRVPSYLKDNLFNNILEEPNFWKNPETAIRNAYRSTDKFILENSMQLGHGGSTAVTAIVIDGKDLWVANVGDSRAVICERGSANQITVDHEPHTERRRIERQGGFVTTLPGDVPRVNGQLAVARAFGDQSLKAHLSSEPDVRRVPIDSTIEFVILASDGLWKVSGHEAPPFFLIIFFLNVFITFPVSVHIGLGDRCVQLVYRTVKMNTLQCMLQGP
;
A
#
# COMPACT_ATOMS: atom_id res chain seq x y z
N MET A 1 49.13 36.54 -35.45
CA MET A 1 48.32 35.30 -35.41
C MET A 1 47.89 35.06 -33.98
N SER A 2 46.62 35.32 -33.67
CA SER A 2 45.99 34.95 -32.39
C SER A 2 44.48 35.17 -32.54
N GLY A 3 43.76 34.09 -32.84
CA GLY A 3 42.30 34.09 -32.94
C GLY A 3 41.63 34.18 -31.56
N PRO A 4 40.35 34.59 -31.49
CA PRO A 4 39.64 34.70 -30.23
C PRO A 4 39.22 33.32 -29.69
N SER A 5 39.42 33.16 -28.38
CA SER A 5 39.05 32.01 -27.56
C SER A 5 37.53 31.84 -27.44
N SER A 6 37.02 30.68 -27.85
CA SER A 6 35.63 30.27 -27.64
C SER A 6 35.39 29.80 -26.19
N LEU A 7 34.39 30.38 -25.52
CA LEU A 7 33.88 29.94 -24.22
C LEU A 7 33.22 28.55 -24.33
N PRO A 8 33.35 27.67 -23.32
CA PRO A 8 32.63 26.39 -23.31
C PRO A 8 31.16 26.61 -22.92
N GLY A 9 30.25 26.04 -23.72
CA GLY A 9 28.81 26.05 -23.46
C GLY A 9 28.41 25.19 -22.24
N PRO A 10 27.20 25.38 -21.69
CA PRO A 10 26.75 24.72 -20.47
C PRO A 10 26.69 23.20 -20.65
N SER A 11 27.24 22.48 -19.66
CA SER A 11 27.21 21.04 -19.54
C SER A 11 25.76 20.53 -19.48
N ARG A 12 25.46 19.51 -20.30
CA ARG A 12 24.20 18.76 -20.23
C ARG A 12 24.04 18.16 -18.82
N PRO A 13 22.84 18.18 -18.23
CA PRO A 13 22.61 17.49 -16.96
C PRO A 13 22.83 15.99 -17.16
N ALA A 14 23.53 15.37 -16.22
CA ALA A 14 23.78 13.94 -16.18
C ALA A 14 22.44 13.19 -16.26
N LYS A 15 22.36 12.20 -17.16
CA LYS A 15 21.21 11.29 -17.25
C LYS A 15 21.06 10.58 -15.91
N GLY A 16 20.05 10.96 -15.14
CA GLY A 16 19.69 10.27 -13.91
C GLY A 16 19.54 8.77 -14.15
N THR A 17 20.09 7.97 -13.25
CA THR A 17 19.93 6.52 -13.22
C THR A 17 18.45 6.18 -13.28
N SER A 18 18.10 5.29 -14.21
CA SER A 18 16.71 4.98 -14.52
C SER A 18 16.02 4.41 -13.29
N PHE A 19 14.79 4.82 -13.02
CA PHE A 19 14.02 4.37 -11.87
C PHE A 19 13.87 2.83 -11.76
N LEU A 20 13.84 2.14 -12.92
CA LEU A 20 13.96 0.68 -13.02
C LEU A 20 15.17 0.14 -12.27
N THR A 21 16.30 0.84 -12.33
CA THR A 21 17.52 0.47 -11.63
C THR A 21 17.31 0.59 -10.12
N LYS A 22 16.64 1.64 -9.64
CA LYS A 22 16.34 1.84 -8.22
C LYS A 22 15.39 0.78 -7.66
N ILE A 23 14.27 0.46 -8.32
CA ILE A 23 13.42 -0.64 -7.82
C ILE A 23 14.10 -2.00 -7.99
N LYS A 24 14.83 -2.24 -9.07
CA LYS A 24 15.60 -3.50 -9.18
C LYS A 24 16.67 -3.63 -8.10
N GLU A 25 17.22 -2.52 -7.61
CA GLU A 25 18.13 -2.48 -6.46
C GLU A 25 17.36 -2.70 -5.15
N VAL A 26 16.27 -1.97 -4.90
CA VAL A 26 15.44 -2.05 -3.68
C VAL A 26 14.75 -3.40 -3.52
N ALA A 27 14.28 -3.99 -4.61
CA ALA A 27 13.66 -5.31 -4.64
C ALA A 27 14.69 -6.45 -4.85
N CYS A 28 16.00 -6.16 -4.77
CA CYS A 28 17.10 -7.13 -4.90
C CYS A 28 17.04 -8.00 -6.19
N LEU A 29 16.54 -7.47 -7.30
CA LEU A 29 16.31 -8.20 -8.55
C LEU A 29 17.53 -8.29 -9.48
N ASN A 30 18.65 -7.66 -9.14
CA ASN A 30 19.86 -7.60 -9.98
C ASN A 30 21.00 -8.52 -9.52
N SER A 31 20.88 -9.21 -8.40
CA SER A 31 21.90 -10.15 -7.94
C SER A 31 21.45 -11.58 -8.21
N SER A 32 22.30 -12.37 -8.85
CA SER A 32 22.19 -13.83 -8.96
C SER A 32 22.40 -14.55 -7.61
N SER A 33 21.88 -13.99 -6.52
CA SER A 33 22.03 -14.49 -5.15
C SER A 33 20.66 -14.64 -4.49
N SER A 34 20.38 -15.87 -4.05
CA SER A 34 19.24 -16.37 -3.25
C SER A 34 17.90 -15.65 -3.41
N ASN A 35 17.03 -16.30 -4.19
CA ASN A 35 15.63 -15.99 -4.41
C ASN A 35 14.82 -16.11 -3.09
N ASN A 36 14.82 -15.09 -2.23
CA ASN A 36 14.10 -15.11 -0.95
C ASN A 36 12.68 -14.49 -1.01
N GLY A 37 12.26 -13.93 -2.15
CA GLY A 37 10.93 -13.34 -2.30
C GLY A 37 9.82 -14.39 -2.51
N LYS A 38 8.75 -14.33 -1.72
CA LYS A 38 7.53 -15.13 -1.95
C LYS A 38 6.55 -14.31 -2.80
N GLY A 39 6.00 -14.92 -3.85
CA GLY A 39 5.05 -14.27 -4.76
C GLY A 39 3.84 -15.14 -5.08
N GLY A 40 2.72 -14.51 -5.38
CA GLY A 40 1.48 -15.18 -5.77
C GLY A 40 0.67 -14.38 -6.79
N LYS A 41 -0.31 -15.05 -7.43
CA LYS A 41 -1.14 -14.47 -8.49
C LYS A 41 -2.55 -15.07 -8.51
N GLY A 42 -3.53 -14.29 -8.93
CA GLY A 42 -4.93 -14.73 -9.08
C GLY A 42 -5.71 -13.87 -10.08
N ARG A 43 -6.87 -14.38 -10.53
CA ARG A 43 -7.73 -13.70 -11.52
C ARG A 43 -9.19 -14.02 -11.30
N SER A 44 -10.07 -13.04 -11.46
CA SER A 44 -11.52 -13.27 -11.58
C SER A 44 -12.06 -12.63 -12.86
N LYS A 45 -13.21 -13.13 -13.31
CA LYS A 45 -13.93 -12.64 -14.47
C LYS A 45 -15.36 -12.31 -14.04
N SER A 46 -15.79 -11.07 -14.22
CA SER A 46 -17.21 -10.70 -14.23
C SER A 46 -17.70 -10.58 -15.67
N SER A 47 -19.01 -10.53 -15.89
CA SER A 47 -19.62 -10.46 -17.22
C SER A 47 -19.23 -9.23 -18.05
N SER A 48 -18.60 -8.22 -17.43
CA SER A 48 -18.17 -6.99 -18.10
C SER A 48 -16.66 -6.71 -17.99
N ASN A 49 -16.00 -7.06 -16.87
CA ASN A 49 -14.59 -6.73 -16.61
C ASN A 49 -13.78 -7.93 -16.08
N THR A 50 -12.50 -8.05 -16.46
CA THR A 50 -11.58 -9.10 -15.96
C THR A 50 -10.55 -8.49 -15.01
N VAL A 51 -10.76 -8.60 -13.70
CA VAL A 51 -9.77 -8.11 -12.74
C VAL A 51 -8.74 -9.21 -12.43
N SER A 52 -7.46 -8.87 -12.49
CA SER A 52 -6.35 -9.76 -12.16
C SER A 52 -5.47 -9.14 -11.08
N HIS A 53 -4.76 -9.97 -10.33
CA HIS A 53 -3.84 -9.47 -9.32
C HIS A 53 -2.57 -10.32 -9.27
N GLY A 54 -1.52 -9.70 -8.75
CA GLY A 54 -0.26 -10.35 -8.41
C GLY A 54 0.37 -9.63 -7.23
N PHE A 55 1.21 -10.34 -6.48
CA PHE A 55 1.90 -9.75 -5.34
C PHE A 55 3.30 -10.29 -5.18
N HIS A 56 4.12 -9.47 -4.53
CA HIS A 56 5.50 -9.80 -4.22
C HIS A 56 5.83 -9.33 -2.82
N LEU A 57 6.34 -10.24 -2.00
CA LEU A 57 6.85 -9.95 -0.67
C LEU A 57 8.38 -10.02 -0.68
N VAL A 58 9.00 -9.00 -0.10
CA VAL A 58 10.44 -8.96 0.13
C VAL A 58 10.65 -8.81 1.64
N GLU A 59 11.28 -9.82 2.24
CA GLU A 59 11.68 -9.74 3.64
C GLU A 59 12.83 -8.73 3.80
N GLY A 60 12.68 -7.79 4.75
CA GLY A 60 13.71 -6.81 5.09
C GLY A 60 14.88 -7.44 5.87
N GLN A 61 15.98 -6.70 6.03
CA GLN A 61 17.18 -7.18 6.76
C GLN A 61 17.11 -6.95 8.28
N SER A 62 15.90 -6.80 8.82
CA SER A 62 15.64 -6.25 10.16
C SER A 62 16.01 -7.19 11.33
N GLY A 63 16.34 -8.46 11.06
CA GLY A 63 16.72 -9.44 12.08
C GLY A 63 15.59 -9.85 13.06
N HIS A 64 14.37 -9.36 12.85
CA HIS A 64 13.15 -9.72 13.58
C HIS A 64 12.19 -10.52 12.69
N ASP A 65 11.14 -11.10 13.27
CA ASP A 65 10.12 -11.86 12.52
C ASP A 65 9.35 -10.95 11.53
N MET A 66 8.79 -11.54 10.47
CA MET A 66 7.92 -10.83 9.53
C MET A 66 6.65 -10.35 10.25
N GLU A 67 6.48 -9.02 10.31
CA GLU A 67 5.31 -8.38 10.94
C GLU A 67 4.25 -7.97 9.91
N ASP A 68 4.58 -7.90 8.61
CA ASP A 68 3.64 -7.53 7.57
C ASP A 68 2.79 -8.72 7.08
N TYR A 69 1.50 -8.47 6.85
CA TYR A 69 0.56 -9.43 6.29
C TYR A 69 -0.18 -8.84 5.09
N HIS A 70 -0.75 -9.72 4.27
CA HIS A 70 -1.56 -9.30 3.13
C HIS A 70 -2.74 -10.26 2.91
N VAL A 71 -3.73 -9.78 2.17
CA VAL A 71 -4.85 -10.58 1.64
C VAL A 71 -4.90 -10.36 0.12
N ALA A 72 -5.18 -11.44 -0.60
CA ALA A 72 -5.16 -11.46 -2.05
C ALA A 72 -6.08 -12.56 -2.61
N GLU A 73 -7.39 -12.36 -2.52
CA GLU A 73 -8.34 -13.40 -2.86
C GLU A 73 -9.58 -12.89 -3.59
N TYR A 74 -10.30 -13.83 -4.20
CA TYR A 74 -11.62 -13.59 -4.73
C TYR A 74 -12.62 -14.47 -4.01
N THR A 75 -13.77 -13.92 -3.71
CA THR A 75 -14.87 -14.64 -3.08
C THR A 75 -16.19 -14.32 -3.78
N LYS A 76 -17.17 -15.22 -3.66
CA LYS A 76 -18.52 -15.03 -4.18
C LYS A 76 -19.50 -14.91 -3.00
N ARG A 77 -20.32 -13.87 -3.00
CA ARG A 77 -21.36 -13.62 -1.99
C ARG A 77 -22.68 -13.35 -2.70
N GLY A 78 -23.60 -14.30 -2.63
CA GLY A 78 -24.82 -14.27 -3.46
C GLY A 78 -24.45 -14.26 -4.94
N ASP A 79 -24.96 -13.26 -5.67
CA ASP A 79 -24.67 -13.06 -7.10
C ASP A 79 -23.48 -12.15 -7.37
N HIS A 80 -22.80 -11.66 -6.33
CA HIS A 80 -21.68 -10.74 -6.45
C HIS A 80 -20.33 -11.46 -6.35
N VAL A 81 -19.39 -11.04 -7.21
CA VAL A 81 -17.99 -11.44 -7.15
C VAL A 81 -17.19 -10.32 -6.50
N LEU A 82 -16.47 -10.66 -5.43
CA LEU A 82 -15.67 -9.72 -4.65
C LEU A 82 -14.19 -10.04 -4.80
N GLY A 83 -13.36 -9.05 -5.09
CA GLY A 83 -11.91 -9.11 -4.94
C GLY A 83 -11.49 -8.41 -3.67
N LEU A 84 -10.76 -9.11 -2.80
CA LEU A 84 -10.35 -8.63 -1.49
C LEU A 84 -8.83 -8.54 -1.44
N PHE A 85 -8.33 -7.33 -1.23
CA PHE A 85 -6.90 -7.01 -1.25
C PHE A 85 -6.53 -6.15 -0.06
N ALA A 86 -5.51 -6.52 0.69
CA ALA A 86 -5.05 -5.68 1.79
C ALA A 86 -3.56 -5.84 2.04
N ILE A 87 -2.97 -4.81 2.64
CA ILE A 87 -1.67 -4.87 3.31
C ILE A 87 -1.87 -4.37 4.74
N PHE A 88 -1.29 -5.11 5.68
CA PHE A 88 -1.24 -4.81 7.09
C PHE A 88 0.23 -4.73 7.47
N ASP A 89 0.73 -3.51 7.66
CA ASP A 89 2.10 -3.24 8.10
C ASP A 89 2.09 -3.29 9.62
N GLY A 90 2.82 -4.25 10.19
CA GLY A 90 2.78 -4.57 11.61
C GLY A 90 3.90 -3.91 12.37
N HIS A 91 3.67 -3.56 13.63
CA HIS A 91 4.73 -3.07 14.51
C HIS A 91 4.56 -3.58 15.95
N LEU A 92 5.69 -3.88 16.60
CA LEU A 92 5.76 -4.38 17.99
C LEU A 92 4.99 -5.71 18.16
N GLY A 93 5.04 -6.58 17.15
CA GLY A 93 4.44 -7.90 17.13
C GLY A 93 3.59 -8.17 15.89
N ASN A 94 3.51 -9.44 15.50
CA ASN A 94 2.78 -9.90 14.30
C ASN A 94 1.32 -10.35 14.54
N ARG A 95 0.86 -10.32 15.79
CA ARG A 95 -0.47 -10.87 16.17
C ARG A 95 -1.63 -9.98 15.73
N VAL A 96 -1.51 -8.66 15.87
CA VAL A 96 -2.51 -7.69 15.38
C VAL A 96 -2.66 -7.77 13.86
N PRO A 97 -1.60 -7.64 13.03
CA PRO A 97 -1.75 -7.75 11.58
C PRO A 97 -2.22 -9.14 11.12
N SER A 98 -1.82 -10.23 11.82
CA SER A 98 -2.36 -11.57 11.56
C SER A 98 -3.86 -11.64 11.84
N TYR A 99 -4.33 -11.05 12.94
CA TYR A 99 -5.77 -10.99 13.26
C TYR A 99 -6.54 -10.19 12.21
N LEU A 100 -6.00 -9.05 11.75
CA LEU A 100 -6.61 -8.24 10.68
C LEU A 100 -6.74 -9.04 9.38
N LYS A 101 -5.68 -9.74 8.97
CA LYS A 101 -5.70 -10.62 7.78
C LYS A 101 -6.85 -11.61 7.83
N ASP A 102 -7.06 -12.26 8.97
CA ASP A 102 -8.02 -13.35 9.08
C ASP A 102 -9.47 -12.87 9.30
N ASN A 103 -9.68 -11.64 9.82
CA ASN A 103 -10.99 -11.20 10.30
C ASN A 103 -11.54 -9.91 9.66
N LEU A 104 -10.69 -8.95 9.26
CA LEU A 104 -11.17 -7.60 8.90
C LEU A 104 -12.15 -7.63 7.71
N PHE A 105 -11.85 -8.41 6.66
CA PHE A 105 -12.77 -8.52 5.53
C PHE A 105 -14.09 -9.18 5.89
N ASN A 106 -14.08 -10.24 6.70
CA ASN A 106 -15.31 -10.88 7.15
C ASN A 106 -16.17 -9.88 7.94
N ASN A 107 -15.56 -9.14 8.86
CA ASN A 107 -16.24 -8.09 9.61
C ASN A 107 -16.86 -7.02 8.70
N ILE A 108 -16.15 -6.59 7.65
CA ILE A 108 -16.68 -5.63 6.65
C ILE A 108 -17.86 -6.21 5.88
N LEU A 109 -17.76 -7.46 5.42
CA LEU A 109 -18.78 -8.10 4.58
C LEU A 109 -20.04 -8.51 5.36
N GLU A 110 -19.92 -8.70 6.68
CA GLU A 110 -21.03 -9.03 7.58
C GLU A 110 -21.75 -7.80 8.12
N GLU A 111 -21.21 -6.60 7.94
CA GLU A 111 -21.90 -5.36 8.32
C GLU A 111 -23.26 -5.23 7.60
N PRO A 112 -24.37 -4.98 8.32
CA PRO A 112 -25.72 -4.99 7.73
C PRO A 112 -25.92 -4.04 6.54
N ASN A 113 -25.14 -2.96 6.51
CA ASN A 113 -25.23 -1.93 5.48
C ASN A 113 -24.21 -2.11 4.35
N PHE A 114 -23.39 -3.16 4.32
CA PHE A 114 -22.33 -3.33 3.32
C PHE A 114 -22.82 -3.10 1.88
N TRP A 115 -23.95 -3.69 1.49
CA TRP A 115 -24.46 -3.56 0.12
C TRP A 115 -25.18 -2.23 -0.17
N LYS A 116 -25.67 -1.53 0.86
CA LYS A 116 -26.45 -0.28 0.71
C LYS A 116 -25.58 0.96 0.89
N ASN A 117 -24.66 0.90 1.84
CA ASN A 117 -23.72 1.95 2.19
C ASN A 117 -22.38 1.31 2.61
N PRO A 118 -21.56 0.87 1.63
CA PRO A 118 -20.27 0.26 1.91
C PRO A 118 -19.34 1.16 2.73
N GLU A 119 -19.42 2.49 2.54
CA GLU A 119 -18.58 3.46 3.25
C GLU A 119 -18.80 3.39 4.77
N THR A 120 -20.07 3.42 5.21
CA THR A 120 -20.42 3.29 6.63
C THR A 120 -20.10 1.89 7.16
N ALA A 121 -20.37 0.84 6.37
CA ALA A 121 -20.04 -0.53 6.75
C ALA A 121 -18.53 -0.71 7.00
N ILE A 122 -17.68 -0.21 6.11
CA ILE A 122 -16.23 -0.27 6.26
C ILE A 122 -15.79 0.45 7.55
N ARG A 123 -16.28 1.66 7.81
CA ARG A 123 -15.96 2.39 9.05
C ARG A 123 -16.39 1.66 10.31
N ASN A 124 -17.62 1.12 10.32
CA ASN A 124 -18.14 0.36 11.44
C ASN A 124 -17.30 -0.89 11.71
N ALA A 125 -16.95 -1.64 10.66
CA ALA A 125 -16.13 -2.83 10.77
C ALA A 125 -14.72 -2.51 11.26
N TYR A 126 -14.09 -1.44 10.78
CA TYR A 126 -12.79 -0.98 11.31
C TYR A 126 -12.89 -0.68 12.81
N ARG A 127 -13.92 0.06 13.22
CA ARG A 127 -14.15 0.41 14.62
C ARG A 127 -14.40 -0.81 15.50
N SER A 128 -15.26 -1.73 15.09
CA SER A 128 -15.58 -2.94 15.87
C SER A 128 -14.40 -3.90 15.94
N THR A 129 -13.64 -4.04 14.85
CA THR A 129 -12.41 -4.84 14.80
C THR A 129 -11.35 -4.28 15.75
N ASP A 130 -11.11 -2.97 15.71
CA ASP A 130 -10.16 -2.31 16.61
C ASP A 130 -10.59 -2.41 18.08
N LYS A 131 -11.89 -2.23 18.36
CA LYS A 131 -12.44 -2.43 19.70
C LYS A 131 -12.15 -3.85 20.21
N PHE A 132 -12.39 -4.87 19.39
CA PHE A 132 -12.08 -6.25 19.74
C PHE A 132 -10.59 -6.44 20.02
N ILE A 133 -9.70 -5.87 19.18
CA ILE A 133 -8.25 -5.95 19.37
C ILE A 133 -7.84 -5.37 20.73
N LEU A 134 -8.39 -4.21 21.09
CA LEU A 134 -8.10 -3.52 22.35
C LEU A 134 -8.62 -4.28 23.58
N GLU A 135 -9.82 -4.86 23.49
CA GLU A 135 -10.40 -5.69 24.55
C GLU A 135 -9.63 -7.01 24.76
N ASN A 136 -8.90 -7.47 23.74
CA ASN A 136 -8.13 -8.72 23.74
C ASN A 136 -6.60 -8.48 23.70
N SER A 137 -6.12 -7.31 24.10
CA SER A 137 -4.70 -6.93 24.00
C SER A 137 -3.75 -7.84 24.78
N MET A 138 -4.21 -8.48 25.87
CA MET A 138 -3.41 -9.48 26.60
C MET A 138 -3.05 -10.69 25.73
N GLN A 139 -3.92 -11.05 24.78
CA GLN A 139 -3.73 -12.17 23.86
C GLN A 139 -3.10 -11.72 22.54
N LEU A 140 -3.52 -10.57 22.02
CA LEU A 140 -3.07 -10.05 20.73
C LEU A 140 -1.78 -9.22 20.82
N GLY A 141 -1.32 -8.88 22.02
CA GLY A 141 -0.11 -8.10 22.24
C GLY A 141 -0.35 -6.59 22.29
N HIS A 142 0.73 -5.86 22.58
CA HIS A 142 0.70 -4.40 22.75
C HIS A 142 0.94 -3.60 21.47
N GLY A 143 1.34 -4.28 20.40
CA GLY A 143 1.62 -3.66 19.11
C GLY A 143 0.36 -3.24 18.36
N GLY A 144 0.58 -2.91 17.10
CA GLY A 144 -0.46 -2.40 16.22
C GLY A 144 -0.21 -2.75 14.78
N SER A 145 -1.07 -2.23 13.91
CA SER A 145 -0.87 -2.35 12.49
C SER A 145 -1.60 -1.24 11.72
N THR A 146 -1.02 -0.86 10.60
CA THR A 146 -1.71 -0.13 9.54
C THR A 146 -2.72 -1.04 8.83
N ALA A 147 -3.58 -0.46 8.00
CA ALA A 147 -4.32 -1.23 7.01
C ALA A 147 -4.59 -0.35 5.79
N VAL A 148 -4.15 -0.81 4.63
CA VAL A 148 -4.70 -0.36 3.34
C VAL A 148 -5.48 -1.51 2.74
N THR A 149 -6.79 -1.31 2.55
CA THR A 149 -7.71 -2.32 2.01
C THR A 149 -8.31 -1.85 0.70
N ALA A 150 -8.54 -2.78 -0.22
CA ALA A 150 -9.20 -2.59 -1.51
C ALA A 150 -10.21 -3.72 -1.73
N ILE A 151 -11.48 -3.34 -1.92
CA ILE A 151 -12.61 -4.24 -2.21
C ILE A 151 -13.10 -3.93 -3.62
N VAL A 152 -12.96 -4.89 -4.53
CA VAL A 152 -13.51 -4.82 -5.87
C VAL A 152 -14.86 -5.52 -5.90
N ILE A 153 -15.93 -4.83 -6.25
CA ILE A 153 -17.29 -5.38 -6.37
C ILE A 153 -17.64 -5.53 -7.84
N ASP A 154 -17.87 -6.76 -8.29
CA ASP A 154 -18.24 -7.15 -9.66
C ASP A 154 -17.32 -6.63 -10.78
N GLY A 155 -16.10 -6.25 -10.42
CA GLY A 155 -15.18 -5.57 -11.33
C GLY A 155 -15.63 -4.18 -11.76
N LYS A 156 -16.61 -3.58 -11.07
CA LYS A 156 -17.23 -2.29 -11.40
C LYS A 156 -16.94 -1.19 -10.38
N ASP A 157 -16.83 -1.55 -9.11
CA ASP A 157 -16.55 -0.59 -8.05
C ASP A 157 -15.32 -1.02 -7.27
N LEU A 158 -14.40 -0.09 -7.03
CA LEU A 158 -13.29 -0.24 -6.12
C LEU A 158 -13.53 0.62 -4.88
N TRP A 159 -13.60 0.00 -3.72
CA TRP A 159 -13.60 0.68 -2.43
C TRP A 159 -12.23 0.54 -1.80
N VAL A 160 -11.60 1.67 -1.49
CA VAL A 160 -10.31 1.71 -0.80
C VAL A 160 -10.49 2.36 0.56
N ALA A 161 -9.91 1.77 1.60
CA ALA A 161 -9.89 2.34 2.93
C ALA A 161 -8.48 2.25 3.54
N ASN A 162 -8.05 3.32 4.20
CA ASN A 162 -6.71 3.41 4.79
C ASN A 162 -6.73 3.84 6.26
N VAL A 163 -5.88 3.22 7.06
CA VAL A 163 -5.46 3.61 8.40
C VAL A 163 -3.94 3.43 8.47
N GLY A 164 -3.20 4.46 8.86
CA GLY A 164 -1.73 4.46 8.86
C GLY A 164 -1.13 5.08 7.61
N ASP A 165 0.11 4.73 7.31
CA ASP A 165 0.97 5.28 6.24
C ASP A 165 1.32 4.27 5.14
N SER A 166 0.66 3.10 5.15
CA SER A 166 0.47 2.31 3.94
C SER A 166 -0.38 3.10 2.93
N ARG A 167 -0.20 2.80 1.64
CA ARG A 167 -0.74 3.65 0.57
C ARG A 167 -1.28 2.83 -0.60
N ALA A 168 -2.36 3.34 -1.20
CA ALA A 168 -2.82 2.93 -2.52
C ALA A 168 -2.67 4.04 -3.56
N VAL A 169 -2.15 3.67 -4.73
CA VAL A 169 -1.94 4.54 -5.89
C VAL A 169 -2.65 3.94 -7.09
N ILE A 170 -3.44 4.75 -7.78
CA ILE A 170 -4.10 4.37 -9.04
C ILE A 170 -3.31 4.89 -10.23
N CYS A 171 -3.18 4.07 -11.27
CA CYS A 171 -2.75 4.52 -12.58
C CYS A 171 -3.97 4.69 -13.49
N GLU A 172 -4.24 5.93 -13.86
CA GLU A 172 -5.34 6.33 -14.72
C GLU A 172 -4.79 7.12 -15.91
N ARG A 173 -5.03 6.65 -17.15
CA ARG A 173 -4.57 7.30 -18.39
C ARG A 173 -3.07 7.60 -18.40
N GLY A 174 -2.26 6.68 -17.89
CA GLY A 174 -0.81 6.79 -17.77
C GLY A 174 -0.34 7.74 -16.68
N SER A 175 -1.25 8.29 -15.86
CA SER A 175 -0.93 9.18 -14.74
C SER A 175 -1.15 8.45 -13.43
N ALA A 176 -0.20 8.57 -12.51
CA ALA A 176 -0.30 7.92 -11.22
C ALA A 176 -0.77 8.90 -10.15
N ASN A 177 -1.84 8.55 -9.46
CA ASN A 177 -2.47 9.39 -8.46
C ASN A 177 -2.63 8.60 -7.16
N GLN A 178 -2.16 9.17 -6.05
CA GLN A 178 -2.46 8.63 -4.73
C GLN A 178 -3.96 8.75 -4.44
N ILE A 179 -4.59 7.65 -4.01
CA ILE A 179 -6.04 7.62 -3.71
C ILE A 179 -6.34 7.50 -2.22
N THR A 180 -5.37 7.09 -1.41
CA THR A 180 -5.44 7.07 0.06
C THR A 180 -4.83 8.34 0.66
N VAL A 181 -5.13 8.62 1.93
CA VAL A 181 -4.45 9.65 2.71
C VAL A 181 -3.52 8.95 3.71
N ASP A 182 -2.25 9.34 3.74
CA ASP A 182 -1.29 8.83 4.71
C ASP A 182 -1.47 9.55 6.04
N HIS A 183 -1.59 8.78 7.11
CA HIS A 183 -1.92 9.29 8.44
C HIS A 183 -0.66 9.58 9.25
N GLU A 184 0.09 10.59 8.82
CA GLU A 184 1.32 11.01 9.49
C GLU A 184 1.04 11.84 10.76
N PRO A 185 1.85 11.72 11.82
CA PRO A 185 1.69 12.51 13.04
C PRO A 185 1.68 14.03 12.80
N HIS A 186 2.44 14.52 11.82
CA HIS A 186 2.49 15.95 11.52
C HIS A 186 1.16 16.48 10.96
N THR A 187 0.52 15.74 10.05
CA THR A 187 -0.74 16.17 9.40
C THR A 187 -1.92 16.10 10.38
N GLU A 188 -1.92 15.13 11.28
CA GLU A 188 -2.97 14.92 12.29
C GLU A 188 -2.70 15.63 13.63
N ARG A 189 -1.63 16.44 13.72
CA ARG A 189 -1.16 17.11 14.95
C ARG A 189 -2.27 17.79 15.75
N ARG A 190 -3.14 18.57 15.09
CA ARG A 190 -4.24 19.29 15.75
C ARG A 190 -5.25 18.35 16.43
N ARG A 191 -5.49 17.16 15.88
CA ARG A 191 -6.36 16.16 16.52
C ARG A 191 -5.68 15.59 17.75
N ILE A 192 -4.41 15.20 17.62
CA ILE A 192 -3.59 14.61 18.67
C ILE A 192 -3.47 15.56 19.88
N GLU A 193 -3.12 16.83 19.64
CA GLU A 193 -2.95 17.84 20.69
C GLU A 193 -4.27 18.17 21.41
N ARG A 194 -5.41 18.15 20.69
CA ARG A 194 -6.74 18.31 21.32
C ARG A 194 -7.13 17.15 22.24
N GLN A 195 -6.56 15.97 22.04
CA GLN A 195 -6.78 14.80 22.88
C GLN A 195 -5.79 14.73 24.07
N GLY A 196 -4.94 15.75 24.25
CA GLY A 196 -3.93 15.79 25.32
C GLY A 196 -2.61 15.12 24.97
N GLY A 197 -2.44 14.64 23.74
CA GLY A 197 -1.19 14.11 23.22
C GLY A 197 -0.28 15.20 22.68
N PHE A 198 0.88 14.81 22.14
CA PHE A 198 1.80 15.73 21.47
C PHE A 198 2.50 15.06 20.27
N VAL A 199 3.05 15.88 19.38
CA VAL A 199 3.84 15.42 18.23
C VAL A 199 5.24 16.02 18.31
N THR A 200 6.23 15.14 18.45
CA THR A 200 7.65 15.51 18.56
C THR A 200 8.43 14.98 17.38
N THR A 201 9.41 15.75 16.93
CA THR A 201 10.39 15.35 15.91
C THR A 201 11.76 15.57 16.52
N LEU A 202 12.51 14.49 16.78
CA LEU A 202 13.90 14.60 17.22
C LEU A 202 14.80 14.97 16.03
N PRO A 203 15.95 15.63 16.25
CA PRO A 203 16.88 15.92 15.16
C PRO A 203 17.31 14.65 14.42
N GLY A 204 17.04 14.59 13.11
CA GLY A 204 17.34 13.42 12.28
C GLY A 204 16.30 12.29 12.35
N ASP A 205 15.16 12.48 13.02
CA ASP A 205 14.08 11.50 13.13
C ASP A 205 12.80 11.99 12.44
N VAL A 206 11.81 11.11 12.33
CA VAL A 206 10.48 11.41 11.82
C VAL A 206 9.55 11.94 12.93
N PRO A 207 8.49 12.69 12.60
CA PRO A 207 7.46 13.05 13.58
C PRO A 207 6.82 11.82 14.24
N ARG A 208 6.66 11.85 15.58
CA ARG A 208 6.08 10.75 16.36
C ARG A 208 5.00 11.24 17.33
N VAL A 209 3.90 10.48 17.44
CA VAL A 209 2.86 10.66 18.46
C VAL A 209 3.43 10.28 19.82
N ASN A 210 3.36 11.23 20.77
CA ASN A 210 3.93 11.12 22.12
C ASN A 210 5.41 10.67 22.13
N GLY A 211 6.17 11.00 21.07
CA GLY A 211 7.55 10.57 20.90
C GLY A 211 7.76 9.07 20.63
N GLN A 212 6.68 8.30 20.43
CA GLN A 212 6.73 6.84 20.33
C GLN A 212 6.45 6.35 18.90
N LEU A 213 5.27 6.65 18.36
CA LEU A 213 4.79 6.03 17.13
C LEU A 213 4.81 6.99 15.93
N ALA A 214 5.36 6.54 14.79
CA ALA A 214 5.52 7.33 13.57
C ALA A 214 4.26 7.38 12.68
N VAL A 215 3.14 6.83 13.16
CA VAL A 215 1.82 6.89 12.51
C VAL A 215 0.78 7.49 13.48
N ALA A 216 -0.18 8.24 12.94
CA ALA A 216 -1.23 8.91 13.71
C ALA A 216 -2.51 8.07 13.84
N ARG A 217 -2.67 7.08 12.96
CA ARG A 217 -3.81 6.16 12.95
C ARG A 217 -3.31 4.72 12.78
N ALA A 218 -3.84 3.81 13.59
CA ALA A 218 -3.48 2.40 13.62
C ALA A 218 -4.58 1.58 14.32
N PHE A 219 -4.63 0.29 13.99
CA PHE A 219 -5.30 -0.72 14.81
C PHE A 219 -4.42 -1.09 16.00
N GLY A 220 -5.03 -1.39 17.15
CA GLY A 220 -4.28 -1.77 18.36
C GLY A 220 -3.62 -0.57 19.04
N ASP A 221 -2.35 -0.70 19.44
CA ASP A 221 -1.59 0.33 20.14
C ASP A 221 -2.27 0.84 21.42
N GLN A 222 -2.67 -0.09 22.29
CA GLN A 222 -3.51 0.21 23.45
C GLN A 222 -2.96 1.34 24.35
N SER A 223 -1.64 1.39 24.55
CA SER A 223 -0.98 2.42 25.37
C SER A 223 -1.07 3.82 24.78
N LEU A 224 -1.24 3.94 23.45
CA LEU A 224 -1.31 5.20 22.72
C LEU A 224 -2.72 5.50 22.19
N LYS A 225 -3.68 4.59 22.37
CA LYS A 225 -5.01 4.69 21.74
C LYS A 225 -5.77 5.96 22.07
N ALA A 226 -5.52 6.58 23.23
CA ALA A 226 -6.11 7.88 23.58
C ALA A 226 -5.77 9.00 22.58
N HIS A 227 -4.66 8.88 21.85
CA HIS A 227 -4.16 9.88 20.91
C HIS A 227 -4.11 9.37 19.46
N LEU A 228 -4.33 8.07 19.24
CA LEU A 228 -4.44 7.44 17.93
C LEU A 228 -5.90 7.26 17.52
N SER A 229 -6.13 7.12 16.22
CA SER A 229 -7.45 6.76 15.68
C SER A 229 -7.37 5.48 14.87
N SER A 230 -8.45 4.69 14.84
CA SER A 230 -8.66 3.58 13.91
C SER A 230 -9.71 3.92 12.84
N GLU A 231 -10.16 5.17 12.79
CA GLU A 231 -11.14 5.63 11.81
C GLU A 231 -10.47 5.74 10.42
N PRO A 232 -10.96 4.97 9.42
CA PRO A 232 -10.38 4.97 8.09
C PRO A 232 -10.84 6.17 7.26
N ASP A 233 -9.94 6.65 6.40
CA ASP A 233 -10.33 7.40 5.22
C ASP A 233 -10.77 6.41 4.12
N VAL A 234 -12.02 6.54 3.65
CA VAL A 234 -12.66 5.62 2.71
C VAL A 234 -12.97 6.34 1.40
N ARG A 235 -12.64 5.72 0.27
CA ARG A 235 -12.88 6.26 -1.07
C ARG A 235 -13.47 5.20 -2.00
N ARG A 236 -14.53 5.58 -2.72
CA ARG A 236 -15.05 4.81 -3.86
C ARG A 236 -14.43 5.31 -5.15
N VAL A 237 -14.01 4.37 -6.00
CA VAL A 237 -13.53 4.63 -7.36
C VAL A 237 -14.32 3.71 -8.32
N PRO A 238 -15.16 4.25 -9.21
CA PRO A 238 -15.76 3.48 -10.29
C PRO A 238 -14.67 2.91 -11.19
N ILE A 239 -14.75 1.62 -11.51
CA ILE A 239 -13.81 0.95 -12.41
C ILE A 239 -14.26 1.16 -13.85
N ASP A 240 -13.50 1.96 -14.60
CA ASP A 240 -13.72 2.20 -16.02
C ASP A 240 -12.44 1.96 -16.84
N SER A 241 -12.56 2.05 -18.17
CA SER A 241 -11.51 1.73 -19.15
C SER A 241 -10.25 2.59 -19.05
N THR A 242 -10.29 3.64 -18.22
CA THR A 242 -9.19 4.59 -18.06
C THR A 242 -8.24 4.18 -16.94
N ILE A 243 -8.68 3.30 -16.05
CA ILE A 243 -7.89 2.72 -14.97
C ILE A 243 -7.11 1.52 -15.50
N GLU A 244 -5.79 1.58 -15.40
CA GLU A 244 -4.88 0.52 -15.86
C GLU A 244 -4.55 -0.46 -14.74
N PHE A 245 -4.22 0.05 -13.56
CA PHE A 245 -3.89 -0.76 -12.38
C PHE A 245 -3.94 0.08 -11.11
N VAL A 246 -3.94 -0.61 -9.98
CA VAL A 246 -3.83 -0.04 -8.63
C VAL A 246 -2.68 -0.75 -7.92
N ILE A 247 -1.86 0.00 -7.21
CA ILE A 247 -0.78 -0.53 -6.35
C ILE A 247 -1.17 -0.27 -4.91
N LEU A 248 -1.07 -1.29 -4.06
CA LEU A 248 -1.06 -1.16 -2.60
C LEU A 248 0.35 -1.50 -2.14
N ALA A 249 0.95 -0.71 -1.25
CA ALA A 249 2.21 -1.07 -0.61
C ALA A 249 2.33 -0.48 0.81
N SER A 250 3.13 -1.13 1.65
CA SER A 250 3.59 -0.59 2.94
C SER A 250 4.55 0.59 2.74
N ASP A 251 4.86 1.31 3.83
CA ASP A 251 5.69 2.52 3.79
C ASP A 251 7.13 2.25 3.32
N GLY A 252 7.61 1.01 3.49
CA GLY A 252 8.90 0.52 3.02
C GLY A 252 9.12 0.69 1.52
N LEU A 253 8.06 0.82 0.71
CA LEU A 253 8.18 1.17 -0.72
C LEU A 253 8.29 2.67 -0.93
N TRP A 254 7.48 3.43 -0.21
CA TRP A 254 7.20 4.83 -0.48
C TRP A 254 8.24 5.78 0.10
N LYS A 255 8.90 5.38 1.20
CA LYS A 255 9.87 6.21 1.94
C LYS A 255 11.31 6.02 1.47
N VAL A 256 11.59 5.17 0.47
CA VAL A 256 12.96 4.97 -0.02
C VAL A 256 13.47 6.20 -0.76
N SER A 257 14.42 6.89 -0.14
CA SER A 257 15.13 8.03 -0.70
C SER A 257 16.63 7.75 -0.74
N GLY A 258 17.11 7.00 -1.74
CA GLY A 258 18.54 6.70 -1.90
C GLY A 258 18.83 5.34 -2.53
N HIS A 259 20.11 4.95 -2.56
CA HIS A 259 20.60 3.61 -2.93
C HIS A 259 20.62 2.64 -1.74
N GLU A 260 19.98 2.98 -0.63
CA GLU A 260 19.97 2.18 0.58
C GLU A 260 18.81 1.19 0.55
N ALA A 261 19.09 -0.06 0.92
CA ALA A 261 18.06 -1.08 1.07
C ALA A 261 17.05 -0.64 2.15
N PRO A 262 15.75 -0.94 1.99
CA PRO A 262 14.75 -0.55 2.97
C PRO A 262 15.09 -1.18 4.32
N PRO A 263 15.15 -0.39 5.42
CA PRO A 263 15.47 -0.91 6.74
C PRO A 263 14.34 -1.77 7.33
N PHE A 264 13.15 -1.75 6.73
CA PHE A 264 11.95 -2.47 7.15
C PHE A 264 11.45 -3.44 6.06
N PHE A 265 10.47 -4.27 6.42
CA PHE A 265 9.85 -5.22 5.51
C PHE A 265 9.10 -4.51 4.38
N LEU A 266 9.03 -5.15 3.22
CA LEU A 266 8.45 -4.57 2.02
C LEU A 266 7.42 -5.54 1.42
N ILE A 267 6.14 -5.19 1.55
CA ILE A 267 5.07 -5.83 0.77
C ILE A 267 4.68 -4.91 -0.37
N ILE A 268 4.78 -5.43 -1.61
CA ILE A 268 4.24 -4.76 -2.80
C ILE A 268 3.11 -5.61 -3.38
N PHE A 269 1.91 -5.04 -3.40
CA PHE A 269 0.74 -5.63 -4.02
C PHE A 269 0.38 -4.92 -5.31
N PHE A 270 0.21 -5.68 -6.39
CA PHE A 270 -0.18 -5.17 -7.70
C PHE A 270 -1.57 -5.70 -8.08
N LEU A 271 -2.56 -4.81 -8.07
CA LEU A 271 -3.89 -5.09 -8.60
C LEU A 271 -3.96 -4.62 -10.05
N ASN A 272 -3.90 -5.56 -10.99
CA ASN A 272 -4.01 -5.27 -12.43
C ASN A 272 -5.46 -5.39 -12.89
N VAL A 273 -6.13 -4.26 -13.07
CA VAL A 273 -7.51 -4.22 -13.57
C VAL A 273 -7.45 -4.28 -15.11
N PHE A 274 -7.62 -5.47 -15.70
CA PHE A 274 -7.80 -5.56 -17.16
C PHE A 274 -9.26 -5.43 -17.53
N ILE A 275 -9.67 -4.26 -18.03
CA ILE A 275 -10.90 -4.19 -18.80
C ILE A 275 -10.56 -4.75 -20.17
N THR A 276 -10.90 -6.02 -20.38
CA THR A 276 -10.67 -6.69 -21.67
C THR A 276 -11.49 -6.01 -22.75
N PHE A 277 -10.89 -5.09 -23.49
CA PHE A 277 -11.19 -4.96 -24.92
C PHE A 277 -10.48 -6.11 -25.64
N PRO A 278 -11.00 -6.59 -26.80
CA PRO A 278 -10.48 -7.76 -27.49
C PRO A 278 -9.12 -7.44 -28.13
N VAL A 279 -8.07 -7.38 -27.33
CA VAL A 279 -6.69 -7.41 -27.76
C VAL A 279 -5.99 -8.44 -26.88
N SER A 280 -5.84 -9.64 -27.44
CA SER A 280 -5.16 -10.76 -26.81
C SER A 280 -3.69 -10.41 -26.55
N VAL A 281 -3.37 -9.98 -25.34
CA VAL A 281 -2.00 -10.02 -24.84
C VAL A 281 -1.81 -11.38 -24.16
N HIS A 282 -1.18 -12.31 -24.87
CA HIS A 282 -0.69 -13.57 -24.29
C HIS A 282 0.48 -13.27 -23.36
N ILE A 283 0.25 -13.39 -22.04
CA ILE A 283 1.30 -13.22 -21.03
C ILE A 283 1.75 -14.60 -20.54
N GLY A 284 2.91 -15.06 -21.02
CA GLY A 284 3.63 -16.18 -20.43
C GLY A 284 4.23 -15.77 -19.08
N LEU A 285 3.70 -16.33 -17.98
CA LEU A 285 3.96 -15.91 -16.60
C LEU A 285 4.95 -16.85 -15.89
N GLY A 286 6.23 -16.52 -15.97
CA GLY A 286 7.31 -16.96 -15.08
C GLY A 286 8.38 -15.86 -14.97
N ASP A 287 8.90 -15.61 -13.76
CA ASP A 287 9.95 -14.65 -13.31
C ASP A 287 9.94 -13.20 -13.84
N ARG A 288 9.00 -12.88 -14.73
CA ARG A 288 8.86 -11.59 -15.39
C ARG A 288 7.74 -10.76 -14.78
N CYS A 289 7.00 -11.21 -13.77
CA CYS A 289 5.84 -10.45 -13.28
C CYS A 289 6.26 -9.04 -12.81
N VAL A 290 7.40 -8.96 -12.12
CA VAL A 290 7.98 -7.70 -11.68
C VAL A 290 8.59 -6.92 -12.87
N GLN A 291 9.41 -7.56 -13.71
CA GLN A 291 9.99 -6.91 -14.91
C GLN A 291 8.96 -6.46 -15.97
N LEU A 292 7.81 -7.11 -16.07
CA LEU A 292 6.79 -6.87 -17.09
C LEU A 292 5.79 -5.82 -16.63
N VAL A 293 5.42 -5.79 -15.33
CA VAL A 293 4.77 -4.62 -14.73
C VAL A 293 5.66 -3.40 -14.96
N TYR A 294 6.97 -3.52 -14.73
CA TYR A 294 7.94 -2.47 -15.03
C TYR A 294 8.14 -2.09 -16.51
N ARG A 295 7.83 -3.00 -17.46
CA ARG A 295 7.83 -2.68 -18.90
C ARG A 295 6.50 -2.10 -19.38
N THR A 296 5.41 -2.40 -18.69
CA THR A 296 4.04 -1.98 -19.06
C THR A 296 3.70 -0.63 -18.42
N VAL A 297 4.13 -0.40 -17.18
CA VAL A 297 4.09 0.93 -16.56
C VAL A 297 5.14 1.79 -17.25
N LYS A 298 4.71 2.79 -18.02
CA LYS A 298 5.63 3.79 -18.58
C LYS A 298 6.49 4.34 -17.43
N MET A 299 7.80 4.37 -17.62
CA MET A 299 8.79 4.87 -16.65
C MET A 299 8.40 6.23 -16.02
N ASN A 300 7.75 7.09 -16.80
CA ASN A 300 7.29 8.39 -16.35
C ASN A 300 6.18 8.30 -15.29
N THR A 301 5.29 7.31 -15.40
CA THR A 301 4.16 7.10 -14.49
C THR A 301 4.61 6.68 -13.10
N LEU A 302 5.62 5.80 -13.04
CA LEU A 302 6.21 5.33 -11.79
C LEU A 302 7.11 6.39 -11.12
N GLN A 303 7.77 7.25 -11.91
CA GLN A 303 8.55 8.37 -11.38
C GLN A 303 7.66 9.43 -10.71
N CYS A 304 6.44 9.68 -11.22
CA CYS A 304 5.43 10.51 -10.56
C CYS A 304 4.83 9.88 -9.28
N MET A 305 4.95 8.56 -9.06
CA MET A 305 4.42 7.91 -7.85
C MET A 305 5.27 8.16 -6.61
N LEU A 306 6.58 8.37 -6.79
CA LEU A 306 7.53 8.53 -5.69
C LEU A 306 7.93 9.97 -5.44
N GLN A 307 7.77 10.83 -6.45
CA GLN A 307 7.81 12.26 -6.26
C GLN A 307 6.37 12.66 -5.99
N GLY A 308 5.98 12.73 -4.71
CA GLY A 308 4.71 13.37 -4.35
C GLY A 308 4.59 14.75 -5.04
N PRO A 309 3.35 15.29 -5.16
CA PRO A 309 3.14 16.57 -5.81
C PRO A 309 4.05 17.70 -5.28
#